data_AF-A0A075WUC7-F1
#
_entry.id   AF-A0A075WUC7-F1
#
_cell.length_a   1.000
_cell.length_b   1.000
_cell.length_c   1.000
_cell.angle_alpha   90.00
_cell.angle_beta   90.00
_cell.angle_gamma   90.00
#
_symmetry.space_group_name_H-M   'P 1'
#
loop_
_entity.id
_entity.type
_entity.pdbx_description
1 polymer ?
#
loop_
_entity_poly.entity_id
_entity_poly.type
_entity_poly.pdbx_seq_one_letter_code
_entity_poly.pdbx_strand_id
1 'polypeptide(L)'
;MNIKKTLALALGLGTLLTGPVFAYKGMGPQGMGRPMAPPVDQAKLQEFCKEVQPLYQREAQLRAEARSLILQPNPNWDTILAKEQELAKIRVEIMKKGHEKGLPLGKHGHWRRYCGW
;
A
#
# COMPACT_ATOMS: atom_id res chain seq x y z
N MET A 1 45.83 -47.02 26.60
CA MET A 1 46.79 -46.32 25.73
C MET A 1 46.07 -45.22 24.94
N ASN A 2 46.28 -43.99 25.42
CA ASN A 2 46.10 -42.66 24.83
C ASN A 2 45.53 -42.51 23.41
N ILE A 3 44.24 -42.13 23.33
CA ILE A 3 43.67 -41.39 22.19
C ILE A 3 44.03 -39.91 22.41
N LYS A 4 44.96 -39.39 21.61
CA LYS A 4 45.40 -38.00 21.70
C LYS A 4 44.31 -37.07 21.16
N LYS A 5 44.02 -36.05 21.96
CA LYS A 5 43.15 -34.90 21.71
C LYS A 5 43.72 -34.04 20.57
N THR A 6 42.86 -33.51 19.71
CA THR A 6 43.10 -32.23 19.04
C THR A 6 41.77 -31.49 18.94
N LEU A 7 41.60 -30.56 19.88
CA LEU A 7 40.65 -29.47 19.82
C LEU A 7 41.35 -28.33 19.09
N ALA A 8 40.76 -27.80 18.02
CA ALA A 8 41.07 -26.46 17.54
C ALA A 8 39.75 -25.78 17.14
N LEU A 9 39.39 -24.83 18.00
CA LEU A 9 38.23 -23.96 17.97
C LEU A 9 38.73 -22.58 17.52
N ALA A 10 38.15 -22.00 16.47
CA ALA A 10 38.07 -20.54 16.22
C ALA A 10 37.22 -20.30 14.95
N LEU A 11 35.96 -19.89 15.06
CA LEU A 11 35.46 -18.53 15.28
C LEU A 11 35.74 -17.59 14.10
N GLY A 12 34.68 -17.18 13.39
CA GLY A 12 34.79 -16.07 12.44
C GLY A 12 33.63 -15.88 11.46
N LEU A 13 32.47 -15.46 11.97
CA LEU A 13 31.55 -14.48 11.35
C LEU A 13 31.43 -14.47 9.80
N GLY A 14 30.47 -15.25 9.29
CA GLY A 14 29.88 -15.07 7.96
C GLY A 14 28.43 -14.61 8.08
N THR A 15 28.19 -13.45 8.70
CA THR A 15 26.93 -12.72 8.58
C THR A 15 26.82 -12.17 7.15
N LEU A 16 25.91 -12.70 6.34
CA LEU A 16 25.08 -11.92 5.44
C LEU A 16 23.77 -12.70 5.18
N LEU A 17 22.81 -12.46 6.08
CA LEU A 17 21.39 -12.57 5.77
C LEU A 17 21.09 -11.62 4.60
N THR A 18 21.31 -12.07 3.37
CA THR A 18 20.70 -11.46 2.19
C THR A 18 19.34 -12.13 2.03
N GLY A 19 18.33 -11.42 2.52
CA GLY A 19 16.98 -11.93 2.69
C GLY A 19 16.30 -12.35 1.37
N PRO A 20 15.27 -13.20 1.45
CA PRO A 20 14.43 -13.49 0.30
C PRO A 20 13.46 -12.32 0.14
N VAL A 21 13.73 -11.42 -0.80
CA VAL A 21 12.76 -10.35 -1.11
C VAL A 21 12.34 -10.44 -2.57
N PHE A 22 11.04 -10.68 -2.74
CA PHE A 22 10.25 -10.63 -3.97
C PHE A 22 10.19 -11.87 -4.86
N ALA A 23 9.71 -12.98 -4.27
CA ALA A 23 8.94 -13.97 -5.03
C ALA A 23 7.73 -14.47 -4.22
N TYR A 24 6.95 -13.57 -3.60
CA TYR A 24 5.65 -13.93 -3.01
C TYR A 24 4.56 -13.96 -4.10
N LYS A 25 4.66 -14.94 -4.99
CA LYS A 25 3.54 -15.35 -5.85
C LYS A 25 2.61 -16.23 -5.00
N GLY A 26 1.77 -15.57 -4.20
CA GLY A 26 0.53 -16.09 -3.64
C GLY A 26 0.62 -17.39 -2.84
N MET A 27 1.01 -17.32 -1.57
CA MET A 27 0.66 -18.33 -0.56
C MET A 27 0.89 -17.75 0.84
N GLY A 28 -0.18 -17.21 1.43
CA GLY A 28 -0.24 -16.79 2.83
C GLY A 28 -1.46 -17.43 3.49
N PRO A 29 -1.36 -17.90 4.75
CA PRO A 29 -2.38 -18.73 5.38
C PRO A 29 -3.55 -17.86 5.89
N GLN A 30 -4.77 -18.32 5.58
CA GLN A 30 -6.04 -18.00 6.26
C GLN A 30 -6.54 -16.53 6.18
N GLY A 31 -7.57 -16.31 5.36
CA GLY A 31 -8.58 -15.26 5.60
C GLY A 31 -8.53 -14.00 4.72
N MET A 32 -7.43 -13.71 4.02
CA MET A 32 -7.35 -12.57 3.10
C MET A 32 -7.63 -13.04 1.67
N GLY A 33 -8.88 -13.44 1.39
CA GLY A 33 -9.31 -13.64 0.01
C GLY A 33 -9.02 -12.37 -0.77
N ARG A 34 -8.17 -12.46 -1.81
CA ARG A 34 -8.02 -11.35 -2.76
C ARG A 34 -9.44 -10.95 -3.17
N PRO A 35 -9.86 -9.70 -2.95
CA PRO A 35 -11.23 -9.32 -3.24
C PRO A 35 -11.48 -9.67 -4.70
N MET A 36 -12.53 -10.46 -4.94
CA MET A 36 -12.89 -10.90 -6.29
C MET A 36 -13.00 -9.65 -7.14
N ALA A 37 -12.19 -9.57 -8.20
CA ALA A 37 -12.17 -8.41 -9.07
C ALA A 37 -13.61 -8.11 -9.52
N PRO A 38 -14.00 -6.83 -9.59
CA PRO A 38 -15.34 -6.48 -10.00
C PRO A 38 -15.60 -7.05 -11.41
N PRO A 39 -16.87 -7.22 -11.82
CA PRO A 39 -17.23 -7.74 -13.14
C PRO A 39 -16.94 -6.69 -14.24
N VAL A 40 -15.69 -6.26 -14.32
CA VAL A 40 -15.16 -5.24 -15.20
C VAL A 40 -13.96 -5.79 -15.94
N ASP A 41 -13.66 -5.14 -17.06
CA ASP A 41 -12.46 -5.41 -17.84
C ASP A 41 -11.20 -5.23 -16.99
N GLN A 42 -10.45 -6.32 -16.84
CA GLN A 42 -9.22 -6.35 -16.05
C GLN A 42 -8.13 -5.46 -16.64
N ALA A 43 -8.07 -5.29 -17.97
CA ALA A 43 -7.08 -4.43 -18.60
C ALA A 43 -7.32 -2.96 -18.23
N LYS A 44 -8.57 -2.52 -18.26
CA LYS A 44 -8.97 -1.16 -17.85
C LYS A 44 -8.74 -0.92 -16.36
N LEU A 45 -8.97 -1.93 -15.53
CA LEU A 45 -8.67 -1.86 -14.11
C LEU A 45 -7.18 -1.67 -13.86
N GLN A 46 -6.32 -2.44 -14.53
CA GLN A 46 -4.86 -2.30 -14.38
C GLN A 46 -4.33 -0.96 -14.90
N GLU A 47 -4.92 -0.43 -15.97
CA GLU A 47 -4.58 0.91 -16.48
C GLU A 47 -4.98 1.99 -15.48
N PHE A 48 -6.23 1.96 -15.00
CA PHE A 48 -6.72 2.83 -13.94
C PHE A 48 -5.77 2.83 -12.74
N CYS A 49 -5.39 1.63 -12.28
CA CYS A 49 -4.51 1.42 -11.14
C CYS A 49 -3.15 2.11 -11.26
N LYS A 50 -2.54 2.08 -12.46
CA LYS A 50 -1.28 2.78 -12.74
C LYS A 50 -1.47 4.29 -12.72
N GLU A 51 -2.55 4.79 -13.33
CA GLU A 51 -2.83 6.23 -13.39
C GLU A 51 -3.11 6.85 -12.01
N VAL A 52 -3.83 6.13 -11.14
CA VAL A 52 -4.25 6.67 -9.83
C VAL A 52 -3.28 6.36 -8.69
N GLN A 53 -2.24 5.56 -8.92
CA GLN A 53 -1.23 5.27 -7.90
C GLN A 53 -0.64 6.54 -7.26
N PRO A 54 -0.15 7.55 -8.01
CA PRO A 54 0.36 8.77 -7.40
C PRO A 54 -0.73 9.57 -6.66
N LEU A 55 -1.99 9.51 -7.14
CA LEU A 55 -3.12 10.17 -6.47
C LEU A 55 -3.41 9.55 -5.11
N TYR A 56 -3.39 8.22 -4.99
CA TYR A 56 -3.55 7.53 -3.70
C TYR A 56 -2.37 7.78 -2.76
N GLN A 57 -1.14 7.87 -3.27
CA GLN A 57 0.03 8.24 -2.47
C GLN A 57 -0.12 9.65 -1.90
N ARG A 58 -0.54 10.61 -2.74
CA ARG A 58 -0.79 11.99 -2.30
C ARG A 58 -1.96 12.06 -1.31
N GLU A 59 -3.04 11.30 -1.54
CA GLU A 59 -4.16 11.21 -0.61
C GLU A 59 -3.69 10.71 0.77
N ALA A 60 -2.85 9.67 0.81
CA ALA A 60 -2.33 9.11 2.05
C ALA A 60 -1.46 10.12 2.80
N GLN A 61 -0.59 10.85 2.09
CA GLN A 61 0.24 11.91 2.66
C GLN A 61 -0.62 13.03 3.27
N LEU A 62 -1.56 13.59 2.49
CA LEU A 62 -2.43 14.67 2.96
C LEU A 62 -3.28 14.25 4.15
N ARG A 63 -3.75 13.00 4.18
CA ARG A 63 -4.49 12.46 5.33
C ARG A 63 -3.61 12.37 6.57
N ALA A 64 -2.35 12.00 6.44
CA ALA A 64 -1.40 11.99 7.55
C ALA A 64 -1.11 13.40 8.06
N GLU A 65 -0.95 14.37 7.16
CA GLU A 65 -0.75 15.79 7.50
C GLU A 65 -1.99 16.42 8.16
N ALA A 66 -3.18 16.17 7.64
CA ALA A 66 -4.42 16.65 8.26
C ALA A 66 -4.59 16.04 9.67
N ARG A 67 -4.32 14.73 9.81
CA ARG A 67 -4.38 14.05 11.10
C ARG A 67 -3.36 14.60 12.09
N SER A 68 -2.14 14.92 11.67
CA SER A 68 -1.14 15.48 12.58
C SER A 68 -1.55 16.87 13.08
N LEU A 69 -2.19 17.70 12.26
CA LEU A 69 -2.74 18.99 12.66
C LEU A 69 -3.91 18.86 13.64
N ILE A 70 -4.83 17.93 13.40
CA ILE A 70 -5.97 17.67 14.30
C ILE A 70 -5.52 17.25 15.70
N LEU A 71 -4.40 16.54 15.81
CA LEU A 71 -3.87 16.04 17.08
C LEU A 71 -3.04 17.07 17.86
N GLN A 72 -2.85 18.29 17.34
CA GLN A 72 -2.14 19.35 18.06
C GLN A 72 -2.98 19.89 19.24
N PRO A 73 -2.36 20.38 20.32
CA PRO A 73 -3.08 20.99 21.45
C PRO A 73 -3.95 22.20 21.07
N ASN A 74 -3.57 22.93 20.03
CA ASN A 74 -4.34 24.04 19.47
C ASN A 74 -4.43 23.91 17.93
N PRO A 75 -5.40 23.14 17.40
CA PRO A 75 -5.52 22.88 15.98
C PRO A 75 -5.83 24.14 15.17
N ASN A 76 -5.13 24.33 14.05
CA ASN A 76 -5.46 25.36 13.06
C ASN A 76 -6.54 24.84 12.10
N TRP A 77 -7.80 25.19 12.37
CA TRP A 77 -8.95 24.72 11.60
C TRP A 77 -8.95 25.16 10.13
N ASP A 78 -8.45 26.35 9.81
CA ASP A 78 -8.38 26.84 8.43
C ASP A 78 -7.40 26.01 7.59
N THR A 79 -6.27 25.61 8.19
CA THR A 79 -5.28 24.75 7.53
C THR A 79 -5.82 23.34 7.34
N ILE A 80 -6.56 22.81 8.33
CA ILE A 80 -7.23 21.52 8.23
C ILE A 80 -8.28 21.56 7.10
N LEU A 81 -9.09 22.62 7.04
CA LEU A 81 -10.10 22.81 5.99
C LEU A 81 -9.47 22.82 4.60
N ALA A 82 -8.38 23.56 4.40
CA ALA A 82 -7.67 23.59 3.13
C ALA A 82 -7.17 22.20 2.71
N LYS A 83 -6.61 21.42 3.64
CA LYS A 83 -6.18 20.04 3.37
C LYS A 83 -7.33 19.09 3.06
N GLU A 84 -8.46 19.21 3.76
CA GLU A 84 -9.65 18.41 3.47
C GLU A 84 -10.24 18.74 2.09
N GLN A 85 -10.19 20.00 1.66
CA GLN A 85 -10.57 20.39 0.30
C GLN A 85 -9.63 19.77 -0.76
N GLU A 86 -8.32 19.73 -0.52
CA GLU A 86 -7.38 19.03 -1.41
C GLU A 86 -7.66 17.52 -1.46
N LEU A 87 -7.92 16.89 -0.31
CA LEU A 87 -8.32 15.48 -0.25
C LEU A 87 -9.60 15.22 -1.05
N ALA A 88 -10.60 16.10 -0.95
CA ALA A 88 -11.83 15.98 -1.71
C ALA A 88 -11.58 16.07 -3.22
N LYS A 89 -10.73 17.00 -3.67
CA LYS A 89 -10.34 17.12 -5.10
C LYS A 89 -9.70 15.84 -5.62
N ILE A 90 -8.76 15.26 -4.87
CA ILE A 90 -8.10 14.00 -5.25
C ILE A 90 -9.11 12.86 -5.35
N ARG A 91 -10.03 12.74 -4.39
CA ARG A 91 -11.07 11.70 -4.42
C ARG A 91 -11.98 11.84 -5.65
N VAL A 92 -12.36 13.06 -5.99
CA VAL A 92 -13.15 13.34 -7.20
C VAL A 92 -12.38 12.96 -8.46
N GLU A 93 -11.09 13.28 -8.53
CA GLU A 93 -10.25 12.91 -9.68
C GLU A 93 -10.13 11.39 -9.84
N ILE A 94 -9.91 10.66 -8.75
CA ILE A 94 -9.87 9.18 -8.76
C ILE A 94 -11.23 8.63 -9.23
N MET A 95 -12.35 9.16 -8.74
CA MET A 95 -13.69 8.73 -9.19
C MET A 95 -13.90 9.02 -10.68
N LYS A 96 -13.49 10.20 -11.16
CA LYS A 96 -13.58 10.59 -12.56
C LYS A 96 -12.78 9.64 -13.44
N LYS A 97 -11.52 9.35 -13.11
CA LYS A 97 -10.69 8.39 -13.84
C LYS A 97 -11.30 6.99 -13.84
N GLY A 98 -11.87 6.55 -12.72
CA GLY A 98 -12.58 5.27 -12.66
C GLY A 98 -13.80 5.23 -13.58
N HIS A 99 -14.60 6.30 -13.59
CA HIS A 99 -15.77 6.44 -14.44
C HIS A 99 -15.41 6.46 -15.93
N GLU A 100 -14.36 7.20 -16.33
CA GLU A 100 -13.86 7.26 -17.71
C GLU A 100 -13.40 5.90 -18.24
N LYS A 101 -12.91 5.02 -17.35
CA LYS A 101 -12.54 3.63 -17.69
C LYS A 101 -13.71 2.65 -17.60
N GLY A 102 -14.92 3.13 -17.30
CA GLY A 102 -16.13 2.30 -17.18
C GLY A 102 -16.19 1.47 -15.90
N LEU A 103 -15.48 1.87 -14.84
CA LEU A 103 -15.51 1.17 -13.54
C LEU A 103 -16.75 1.63 -12.72
N PRO A 104 -17.51 0.70 -12.07
CA PRO A 104 -18.75 1.01 -11.37
C PRO A 104 -18.61 1.80 -10.05
N LEU A 105 -19.06 3.05 -10.00
CA LEU A 105 -18.97 3.90 -8.80
C LEU A 105 -19.81 3.38 -7.60
N GLY A 106 -19.57 3.93 -6.40
CA GLY A 106 -20.38 3.66 -5.21
C GLY A 106 -19.96 2.39 -4.44
N LYS A 107 -20.93 1.53 -4.08
CA LYS A 107 -20.71 0.31 -3.26
C LYS A 107 -19.67 -0.65 -3.88
N HIS A 108 -19.59 -0.67 -5.20
CA HIS A 108 -18.63 -1.48 -5.95
C HIS A 108 -17.34 -0.70 -6.30
N GLY A 109 -17.30 0.60 -5.99
CA GLY A 109 -16.26 1.57 -6.36
C GLY A 109 -14.96 1.52 -5.56
N HIS A 110 -14.72 0.46 -4.80
CA HIS A 110 -13.53 0.32 -3.96
C HIS A 110 -12.31 -0.19 -4.77
N TRP A 111 -11.96 0.52 -5.84
CA TRP A 111 -10.90 0.15 -6.79
C TRP A 111 -9.54 -0.06 -6.13
N ARG A 112 -9.29 0.71 -5.07
CA ARG A 112 -8.06 0.61 -4.30
C ARG A 112 -7.81 -0.82 -3.79
N ARG A 113 -8.81 -1.68 -3.68
CA ARG A 113 -8.60 -3.05 -3.18
C ARG A 113 -8.05 -4.01 -4.23
N TYR A 114 -8.05 -3.60 -5.51
CA TYR A 114 -7.79 -4.49 -6.63
C TYR A 114 -6.46 -4.24 -7.35
N CYS A 115 -5.71 -3.17 -7.06
CA CYS A 115 -4.46 -2.91 -7.78
C CYS A 115 -3.19 -3.56 -7.21
N GLY A 116 -3.25 -4.30 -6.10
CA GLY A 116 -2.20 -5.24 -5.69
C GLY A 116 -0.88 -4.69 -5.12
N TRP A 117 -0.76 -3.37 -4.92
CA TRP A 117 0.21 -2.66 -4.07
C TRP A 117 -0.20 -2.40 -2.60
#